data_AF-A0A2D6YLC0-F1
#
_entry.id   AF-A0A2D6YLC0-F1
#
_cell.length_a   1.000
_cell.length_b   1.000
_cell.length_c   1.000
_cell.angle_alpha   90.00
_cell.angle_beta   90.00
_cell.angle_gamma   90.00
#
_symmetry.space_group_name_H-M   'P 1'
#
loop_
_entity.id
_entity.type
_entity.pdbx_description
1 polymer ?
#
loop_
_entity_poly.entity_id
_entity_poly.type
_entity_poly.pdbx_seq_one_letter_code
_entity_poly.pdbx_strand_id
1 'polypeptide(L)' 'MSLNGLTGGMTAKWLDPINKGNGERQIIIDKKASSEQLKAIETILSGEDTEETTTIKWAINAMTSTQESGNWGGS' A
#
# COMPACT_ATOMS: atom_id res chain seq x y z
N MET A 1 -2.99 17.98 6.13
CA MET A 1 -1.90 17.28 6.87
C MET A 1 -0.65 17.27 5.99
N SER A 2 0.54 17.48 6.54
CA SER A 2 1.80 17.32 5.80
C SER A 2 2.33 15.89 5.93
N LEU A 3 2.89 15.35 4.85
CA LEU A 3 3.53 14.02 4.80
C LEU A 3 5.07 14.10 4.70
N ASN A 4 5.64 15.30 4.85
CA ASN A 4 7.06 15.53 4.66
C ASN A 4 7.91 14.71 5.64
N GLY A 5 8.98 14.09 5.11
CA GLY A 5 9.93 13.31 5.91
C GLY A 5 9.42 11.94 6.36
N LEU A 6 8.26 11.49 5.86
CA LEU A 6 7.78 10.12 6.01
C LEU A 6 8.11 9.28 4.78
N THR A 7 8.46 8.02 5.02
CA THR A 7 8.60 7.00 3.98
C THR A 7 7.48 5.96 4.11
N GLY A 8 6.90 5.58 2.98
CA GLY A 8 5.92 4.50 2.88
C GLY A 8 6.12 3.72 1.60
N GLY A 9 5.90 2.41 1.66
CA GLY A 9 6.05 1.51 0.52
C GLY A 9 5.02 0.40 0.55
N MET A 10 4.89 -0.30 -0.58
CA MET A 10 4.03 -1.46 -0.72
C MET A 10 4.84 -2.59 -1.35
N THR A 11 4.74 -3.78 -0.77
CA THR A 11 5.20 -5.02 -1.39
C THR A 11 3.98 -5.83 -1.80
N ALA A 12 4.10 -6.58 -2.89
CA ALA A 12 3.06 -7.50 -3.32
C ALA A 12 3.69 -8.71 -4.01
N LYS A 13 3.05 -9.86 -3.86
CA LYS A 13 3.46 -11.11 -4.49
C LYS A 13 2.24 -11.84 -5.04
N TRP A 14 2.44 -12.54 -6.14
CA TRP A 14 1.48 -13.48 -6.72
C TRP A 14 2.21 -14.79 -7.02
N LEU A 15 1.56 -15.93 -6.75
CA LEU A 15 2.07 -17.25 -7.14
C LEU A 15 1.80 -17.54 -8.63
N ASP A 16 0.79 -16.88 -9.18
CA ASP A 16 0.33 -16.96 -10.55
C ASP A 16 0.51 -15.60 -11.25
N PRO A 17 0.28 -15.49 -12.58
CA PRO A 17 0.20 -14.19 -13.25
C PRO A 17 -0.78 -13.23 -12.56
N ILE A 18 -0.39 -11.95 -12.44
CA ILE A 18 -1.13 -10.92 -11.70
C ILE A 18 -2.60 -10.79 -12.14
N ASN A 19 -2.89 -10.98 -13.43
CA ASN A 19 -4.25 -10.88 -13.97
C ASN A 19 -5.17 -12.04 -13.56
N LYS A 20 -4.67 -13.06 -12.86
CA LYS A 20 -5.47 -14.15 -12.27
C LYS A 20 -5.92 -13.88 -10.83
N GLY A 21 -5.45 -12.79 -10.21
CA GLY A 21 -5.78 -12.46 -8.81
C GLY A 21 -5.02 -13.30 -7.80
N ASN A 22 -5.55 -13.40 -6.57
CA ASN A 22 -4.94 -14.13 -5.44
C ASN A 22 -3.54 -13.63 -5.02
N GLY A 23 -3.30 -12.33 -5.19
CA GLY A 23 -2.10 -11.70 -4.65
C GLY A 23 -2.19 -11.46 -3.15
N GLU A 24 -1.02 -11.40 -2.51
CA GLU A 24 -0.87 -10.88 -1.15
C GLU A 24 -0.11 -9.56 -1.23
N ARG A 25 -0.56 -8.56 -0.45
CA ARG A 25 0.15 -7.28 -0.33
C ARG A 25 0.38 -6.88 1.12
N GLN A 26 1.46 -6.13 1.32
CA GLN A 26 1.78 -5.49 2.58
C GLN A 26 2.10 -4.02 2.36
N ILE A 27 1.49 -3.16 3.17
CA ILE A 27 1.82 -1.73 3.25
C ILE A 27 2.75 -1.53 4.45
N ILE A 28 3.88 -0.86 4.19
CA ILE A 28 4.93 -0.62 5.18
C ILE A 28 5.09 0.89 5.32
N ILE A 29 4.88 1.41 6.52
CA ILE A 29 4.95 2.86 6.80
C ILE A 29 5.90 3.12 7.97
N ASP A 30 6.56 4.28 7.93
CA ASP A 30 7.37 4.81 9.01
C ASP A 30 6.62 4.79 10.36
N LYS A 31 7.20 4.17 11.38
CA LYS A 31 6.61 4.07 12.74
C LYS A 31 6.28 5.41 13.40
N LYS A 32 6.90 6.49 12.93
CA LYS A 32 6.71 7.86 13.45
C LYS A 32 5.49 8.56 12.85
N ALA A 33 4.81 7.94 11.88
CA ALA A 33 3.57 8.46 11.33
C ALA A 33 2.47 8.48 12.40
N SER A 34 1.73 9.59 12.48
CA SER A 34 0.51 9.64 13.28
C SER A 34 -0.60 8.79 12.64
N SER A 35 -1.67 8.51 13.39
CA SER A 35 -2.83 7.77 12.85
C SER A 35 -3.46 8.44 11.62
N GLU A 36 -3.49 9.78 11.56
CA GLU A 36 -3.97 10.49 10.37
C GLU A 36 -3.01 10.37 9.18
N GLN A 37 -1.70 10.42 9.43
CA GLN A 37 -0.67 10.23 8.40
C GLN A 37 -0.69 8.80 7.87
N LEU A 38 -0.81 7.81 8.75
CA LEU A 38 -0.94 6.40 8.39
C LEU A 38 -2.11 6.21 7.43
N LYS A 39 -3.30 6.68 7.81
CA LYS A 39 -4.49 6.58 6.97
C LYS A 39 -4.31 7.28 5.62
N ALA A 40 -3.73 8.48 5.60
CA ALA A 40 -3.47 9.21 4.36
C ALA A 40 -2.49 8.46 3.43
N ILE A 41 -1.42 7.88 3.99
CA ILE A 41 -0.43 7.11 3.22
C ILE A 41 -1.06 5.78 2.72
N GLU A 42 -1.88 5.12 3.54
CA GLU A 42 -2.61 3.92 3.15
C GLU A 42 -3.53 4.19 1.95
N THR A 43 -4.32 5.27 1.98
CA THR A 43 -5.18 5.69 0.85
C THR A 43 -4.37 5.99 -0.42
N ILE A 44 -3.20 6.64 -0.29
CA ILE A 44 -2.30 6.92 -1.43
C ILE A 44 -1.67 5.63 -2.00
N LEU A 45 -1.40 4.63 -1.17
CA LEU A 45 -0.77 3.37 -1.58
C LEU A 45 -1.79 2.34 -2.07
N SER A 46 -3.04 2.40 -1.61
CA SER A 46 -4.15 1.59 -2.11
C SER A 46 -4.63 2.03 -3.50
N GLY A 47 -4.38 3.30 -3.87
CA GLY A 47 -4.85 3.86 -5.13
C GLY A 47 -6.35 4.16 -5.14
N GLU A 48 -6.98 4.27 -3.96
CA GLU A 48 -8.41 4.60 -3.82
C GLU A 48 -8.76 6.00 -4.34
N ASP A 49 -7.82 6.95 -4.29
CA ASP A 49 -7.99 8.32 -4.79
C ASP A 49 -7.53 8.50 -6.26
N THR A 50 -7.24 7.42 -6.99
CA THR A 50 -6.83 7.47 -8.40
C THR A 50 -7.89 6.89 -9.31
N GLU A 51 -8.09 7.49 -10.50
CA GLU A 51 -8.99 6.93 -11.51
C GLU A 51 -8.56 5.49 -11.86
N GLU A 52 -9.55 4.61 -11.96
CA GLU A 52 -9.37 3.19 -12.27
C GLU A 52 -8.42 3.01 -13.46
N THR A 53 -7.51 2.04 -13.38
CA THR A 53 -6.49 1.69 -14.40
C THR A 53 -5.29 2.64 -14.59
N THR A 54 -5.19 3.76 -13.87
CA THR A 54 -4.16 4.78 -14.15
C THR A 54 -2.81 4.55 -13.43
N THR A 55 -2.78 3.81 -12.33
CA THR A 55 -1.56 3.60 -11.53
C THR A 55 -1.37 2.13 -11.15
N ILE A 56 -0.13 1.62 -11.22
CA ILE A 56 0.25 0.25 -10.78
C ILE A 56 -0.33 -0.11 -9.40
N LYS A 57 -0.45 0.86 -8.49
CA LYS A 57 -1.05 0.70 -7.17
C LYS A 57 -2.51 0.22 -7.20
N TRP A 58 -3.33 0.75 -8.12
CA TRP A 58 -4.70 0.30 -8.31
C TRP A 58 -4.74 -1.16 -8.78
N ALA A 59 -3.91 -1.52 -9.76
CA ALA A 59 -3.85 -2.90 -10.26
C ALA A 59 -3.37 -3.87 -9.17
N ILE A 60 -2.39 -3.49 -8.37
CA ILE A 60 -1.95 -4.30 -7.22
C ILE A 60 -3.09 -4.47 -6.22
N ASN A 61 -3.80 -3.39 -5.86
CA ASN A 61 -4.94 -3.44 -4.95
C ASN A 61 -6.05 -4.37 -5.46
N ALA A 62 -6.52 -4.15 -6.69
CA ALA A 62 -7.59 -4.91 -7.31
C ALA A 62 -7.28 -6.41 -7.45
N MET A 63 -6.00 -6.76 -7.63
CA MET A 63 -5.57 -8.14 -7.84
C MET A 63 -5.05 -8.85 -6.57
N THR A 64 -5.14 -8.22 -5.40
CA THR A 64 -4.78 -8.82 -4.10
C THR A 64 -6.01 -9.16 -3.28
N SER A 65 -5.98 -10.32 -2.62
CA SER A 65 -7.09 -10.81 -1.79
C SER A 65 -6.79 -10.75 -0.29
N THR A 66 -5.51 -10.55 0.06
CA THR A 66 -5.04 -10.43 1.45
C THR A 66 -4.23 -9.16 1.62
N GLN A 67 -4.53 -8.42 2.69
CA GLN A 67 -3.93 -7.12 3.01
C GLN A 67 -3.41 -7.12 4.45
N GLU A 68 -2.15 -6.74 4.61
CA GLU A 68 -1.53 -6.49 5.91
C GLU A 68 -0.91 -5.09 5.95
N SER A 69 -1.04 -4.38 7.07
CA SER A 69 -0.33 -3.13 7.33
C SER A 69 0.55 -3.27 8.58
N GLY A 70 1.77 -2.73 8.52
CA GLY A 70 2.74 -2.86 9.62
C GLY A 70 3.73 -1.69 9.69
N ASN A 71 4.19 -1.39 10.91
CA ASN A 71 5.18 -0.35 11.18
C ASN A 71 6.59 -0.94 11.09
N TRP A 72 7.45 -0.38 10.24
CA TRP A 72 8.87 -0.77 10.19
C TRP A 72 9.69 0.06 11.18
N GLY A 73 10.38 -0.63 12.09
CA GLY A 73 11.34 -0.06 13.03
C GLY A 73 12.68 -0.72 12.85
N GLY A 74 13.57 -0.12 12.06
CA GLY A 74 14.99 -0.42 12.13
C GLY A 74 15.49 -0.17 13.55
N SER A 75 16.26 -1.13 14.05
CA SER A 75 16.99 -1.08 15.33
C SER A 75 17.94 0.12 15.38
#